data_AF-A0A839Q0G1-F1
#
_entry.id   AF-A0A839Q0G1-F1
#
_cell.length_a   1.000
_cell.length_b   1.000
_cell.length_c   1.000
_cell.angle_alpha   90.00
_cell.angle_beta   90.00
_cell.angle_gamma   90.00
#
_symmetry.space_group_name_H-M   'P 1'
#
loop_
_entity.id
_entity.type
_entity.pdbx_description
1 polymer ?
#
loop_
_entity_poly.entity_id
_entity_poly.type
_entity_poly.pdbx_seq_one_letter_code
_entity_poly.pdbx_strand_id
1 'polypeptide(L)'
;MQSESPTETDVVVVGAGLAGLVAAAEIAEAGHRVVLLDQEGEQNLGGQAWWSFGGLFLVDSPEQRRLGIHDGLELATQDWFGSARFDRPEDHWPRRWAEAYLAFAAGEKRAWLHAQGVRFFPVVGWAERGDGRADGHGNSVPRFHVTWGTGPGVVEPFARRVHEAQRSGRLRFAFRHRVDELVTRDRAVTGVRGAVLEGDAVARGVASSRVEVGSFEIAAQAVVVTSGGIGGNHELVRRHWPERLGPAPTTMLSGVPAHVDGRMLAVAERAGGRVVNPDRMWHYTEGLTNWDPVWHAHGIRILPGPSSLWVDARGQRLPAPLFPGFDTLGTLAHLTRTGHDHSWFVLTERILEKEFALSGSEQNPDLTGRDVRQVLGRARAGVPGPVEAFRRHGTDFVTAAGVGELVRGMNALVGEDLVDEDDLRRTIVARDTQLANPFAKDAQVTAIRGARNYRGDKLIRVAAPHRLLDPDAGPLVAVRLRVITRKTLGGLETDLDGRVLRRGGEPVDGLYAAGEASGFGGGGMHGYASLEGTFLGGCIFSGRVAGRAVAARL
;
A
#
# COMPACT_ATOMS: atom_id res chain seq x y z
N MET A 1 -18.48 4.52 34.16
CA MET A 1 -18.65 3.13 34.63
C MET A 1 -17.86 2.25 33.68
N GLN A 2 -16.64 1.87 34.06
CA GLN A 2 -15.82 0.99 33.22
C GLN A 2 -16.48 -0.39 33.21
N SER A 3 -17.09 -0.79 32.10
CA SER A 3 -17.63 -2.14 31.96
C SER A 3 -16.47 -3.14 32.04
N GLU A 4 -16.53 -4.11 32.96
CA GLU A 4 -15.56 -5.21 33.07
C GLU A 4 -15.25 -5.79 31.69
N SER A 5 -13.97 -6.04 31.38
CA SER A 5 -13.55 -6.66 30.11
C SER A 5 -14.27 -7.99 29.92
N PRO A 6 -14.72 -8.32 28.69
CA PRO A 6 -15.46 -9.55 28.47
C PRO A 6 -14.52 -10.73 28.71
N THR A 7 -14.97 -11.71 29.48
CA THR A 7 -14.16 -12.89 29.84
C THR A 7 -14.36 -14.04 28.85
N GLU A 8 -15.44 -14.04 28.07
CA GLU A 8 -15.77 -15.06 27.08
C GLU A 8 -16.54 -14.46 25.88
N THR A 9 -16.31 -15.02 24.70
CA THR A 9 -17.04 -14.69 23.47
C THR A 9 -17.00 -15.88 22.51
N ASP A 10 -17.73 -15.82 21.40
CA ASP A 10 -17.68 -16.89 20.40
C ASP A 10 -16.41 -16.72 19.55
N VAL A 11 -16.10 -15.48 19.14
CA VAL A 11 -14.90 -15.15 18.35
C VAL A 11 -14.18 -13.91 18.86
N VAL A 12 -12.86 -13.99 18.94
CA VAL A 12 -11.99 -12.81 19.08
C VAL A 12 -11.40 -12.43 17.73
N VAL A 13 -11.49 -11.16 17.35
CA VAL A 13 -10.78 -10.59 16.20
C VAL A 13 -9.70 -9.64 16.71
N VAL A 14 -8.45 -9.88 16.35
CA VAL A 14 -7.28 -9.09 16.79
C VAL A 14 -6.86 -8.13 15.68
N GLY A 15 -7.08 -6.84 15.91
CA GLY A 15 -6.79 -5.74 14.98
C GLY A 15 -8.06 -5.16 14.35
N ALA A 16 -8.33 -3.89 14.58
CA ALA A 16 -9.46 -3.14 14.04
C ALA A 16 -9.14 -2.47 12.69
N GLY A 17 -8.25 -3.07 11.91
CA GLY A 17 -7.97 -2.71 10.52
C GLY A 17 -9.05 -3.20 9.54
N LEU A 18 -8.94 -2.85 8.26
CA LEU A 18 -9.95 -3.23 7.24
C LEU A 18 -10.28 -4.73 7.20
N ALA A 19 -9.27 -5.62 7.28
CA ALA A 19 -9.52 -7.06 7.28
C ALA A 19 -10.30 -7.51 8.52
N GLY A 20 -9.97 -6.96 9.70
CA GLY A 20 -10.67 -7.25 10.96
C GLY A 20 -12.09 -6.72 10.97
N LEU A 21 -12.33 -5.52 10.42
CA LEU A 21 -13.67 -4.96 10.25
C LEU A 21 -14.55 -5.84 9.37
N VAL A 22 -14.02 -6.32 8.24
CA VAL A 22 -14.75 -7.20 7.33
C VAL A 22 -15.04 -8.54 8.00
N ALA A 23 -14.04 -9.17 8.61
CA ALA A 23 -14.20 -10.46 9.30
C ALA A 23 -15.24 -10.36 10.43
N ALA A 24 -15.11 -9.37 11.30
CA ALA A 24 -16.03 -9.14 12.42
C ALA A 24 -17.46 -8.88 11.97
N ALA A 25 -17.65 -8.14 10.87
CA ALA A 25 -18.97 -7.91 10.29
C ALA A 25 -19.61 -9.20 9.76
N GLU A 26 -18.89 -10.02 8.99
CA GLU A 26 -19.44 -11.28 8.48
C GLU A 26 -19.79 -12.25 9.63
N ILE A 27 -18.96 -12.32 10.68
CA ILE A 27 -19.19 -13.17 11.85
C ILE A 27 -20.43 -12.71 12.64
N ALA A 28 -20.54 -11.40 12.91
CA ALA A 28 -21.65 -10.85 13.70
C ALA A 28 -22.99 -10.89 12.94
N GLU A 29 -22.96 -10.76 11.62
CA GLU A 29 -24.16 -10.91 10.77
C GLU A 29 -24.66 -12.35 10.72
N ALA A 30 -23.76 -13.33 10.81
CA ALA A 30 -24.11 -14.73 10.99
C ALA A 30 -24.70 -15.07 12.38
N GLY A 31 -24.67 -14.11 13.32
CA GLY A 31 -25.33 -14.24 14.63
C GLY A 31 -24.40 -14.54 15.80
N HIS A 32 -23.10 -14.66 15.56
CA HIS A 32 -22.10 -14.98 16.59
C HIS A 32 -21.65 -13.73 17.34
N ARG A 33 -21.27 -13.88 18.62
CA ARG A 33 -20.72 -12.80 19.44
C ARG A 33 -19.24 -12.61 19.13
N VAL A 34 -18.85 -11.35 18.95
CA VAL A 34 -17.49 -10.95 18.58
C VAL A 34 -16.92 -9.97 19.59
N VAL A 35 -15.67 -10.20 20.01
CA VAL A 35 -14.86 -9.14 20.62
C VAL A 35 -13.79 -8.70 19.60
N LEU A 36 -13.84 -7.43 19.21
CA LEU A 36 -12.85 -6.82 18.32
C LEU A 36 -11.85 -6.00 19.15
N LEU A 37 -10.61 -6.50 19.22
CA LEU A 37 -9.53 -5.92 20.01
C LEU A 37 -8.62 -5.06 19.14
N ASP A 38 -8.12 -3.96 19.71
CA ASP A 38 -7.00 -3.21 19.14
C ASP A 38 -6.16 -2.59 20.25
N GLN A 39 -4.84 -2.51 20.05
CA GLN A 39 -3.94 -1.80 20.97
C GLN A 39 -4.12 -0.28 20.85
N GLU A 40 -4.57 0.20 19.70
CA GLU A 40 -4.88 1.61 19.47
C GLU A 40 -6.26 1.98 20.03
N GLY A 41 -6.49 3.29 20.16
CA GLY A 41 -7.80 3.84 20.48
C GLY A 41 -8.78 3.82 19.30
N GLU A 42 -10.07 4.05 19.59
CA GLU A 42 -11.17 4.05 18.61
C GLU A 42 -10.93 4.97 17.41
N GLN A 43 -10.24 6.08 17.62
CA GLN A 43 -9.85 7.03 16.58
C GLN A 43 -9.00 6.40 15.47
N ASN A 44 -8.44 5.21 15.66
CA ASN A 44 -7.69 4.47 14.64
C ASN A 44 -8.50 3.40 13.89
N LEU A 45 -9.82 3.30 14.10
CA LEU A 45 -10.68 2.32 13.41
C LEU A 45 -10.45 2.33 11.88
N GLY A 46 -10.23 1.16 11.30
CA GLY A 46 -9.80 0.96 9.91
C GLY A 46 -8.28 0.84 9.73
N GLY A 47 -7.50 1.18 10.75
CA GLY A 47 -6.04 1.11 10.78
C GLY A 47 -5.40 1.80 9.57
N GLN A 48 -4.33 1.20 9.06
CA GLN A 48 -3.61 1.71 7.89
C GLN A 48 -4.44 1.85 6.60
N ALA A 49 -5.57 1.14 6.47
CA ALA A 49 -6.41 1.25 5.28
C ALA A 49 -7.08 2.64 5.17
N TRP A 50 -7.30 3.31 6.30
CA TRP A 50 -7.86 4.66 6.35
C TRP A 50 -6.95 5.69 5.67
N TRP A 51 -5.62 5.51 5.78
CA TRP A 51 -4.62 6.39 5.16
C TRP A 51 -4.38 6.08 3.67
N SER A 52 -5.06 5.10 3.10
CA SER A 52 -4.84 4.71 1.70
C SER A 52 -5.42 5.74 0.73
N PHE A 53 -4.84 5.80 -0.48
CA PHE A 53 -5.46 6.49 -1.60
C PHE A 53 -6.73 5.78 -2.14
N GLY A 54 -7.06 4.59 -1.63
CA GLY A 54 -8.34 3.91 -1.90
C GLY A 54 -8.39 3.14 -3.21
N GLY A 55 -7.24 2.80 -3.79
CA GLY A 55 -7.15 2.01 -5.02
C GLY A 55 -7.57 0.55 -4.84
N LEU A 56 -8.38 0.05 -5.77
CA LEU A 56 -8.86 -1.33 -5.83
C LEU A 56 -8.63 -1.92 -7.22
N PHE A 57 -8.04 -3.12 -7.25
CA PHE A 57 -7.86 -3.93 -8.44
C PHE A 57 -9.20 -4.56 -8.86
N LEU A 58 -9.70 -4.23 -10.05
CA LEU A 58 -10.86 -4.88 -10.67
C LEU A 58 -10.48 -5.33 -12.07
N VAL A 59 -11.14 -6.39 -12.54
CA VAL A 59 -10.91 -6.98 -13.86
C VAL A 59 -12.21 -6.87 -14.65
N ASP A 60 -12.09 -6.45 -15.92
CA ASP A 60 -13.21 -6.24 -16.85
C ASP A 60 -14.41 -5.50 -16.21
N SER A 61 -14.12 -4.33 -15.60
CA SER A 61 -15.13 -3.50 -14.97
C SER A 61 -15.91 -2.66 -16.00
N PRO A 62 -17.15 -2.23 -15.68
CA PRO A 62 -17.86 -1.22 -16.46
C PRO A 62 -17.05 0.06 -16.69
N GLU A 63 -16.26 0.48 -15.70
CA GLU A 63 -15.36 1.65 -15.80
C GLU A 63 -14.26 1.42 -16.85
N GLN A 64 -13.65 0.24 -16.89
CA GLN A 64 -12.67 -0.15 -17.91
C GLN A 64 -13.28 -0.15 -19.31
N ARG A 65 -14.41 -0.85 -19.50
CA ARG A 65 -15.09 -0.91 -20.80
C ARG A 65 -15.50 0.46 -21.32
N ARG A 66 -15.97 1.35 -20.44
CA ARG A 66 -16.36 2.73 -20.82
C ARG A 66 -15.19 3.56 -21.34
N LEU A 67 -13.97 3.24 -20.92
CA LEU A 67 -12.74 3.89 -21.37
C LEU A 67 -12.07 3.16 -22.54
N GLY A 68 -12.69 2.11 -23.07
CA GLY A 68 -12.15 1.31 -24.17
C GLY A 68 -11.03 0.37 -23.75
N ILE A 69 -10.92 0.04 -22.46
CA ILE A 69 -9.96 -0.94 -21.96
C ILE A 69 -10.58 -2.33 -22.16
N HIS A 70 -9.89 -3.17 -22.92
CA HIS A 70 -10.23 -4.58 -23.11
C HIS A 70 -9.41 -5.40 -22.12
N ASP A 71 -10.09 -6.03 -21.17
CA ASP A 71 -9.48 -6.79 -20.08
C ASP A 71 -10.23 -8.10 -19.87
N GLY A 72 -9.65 -9.01 -19.09
CA GLY A 72 -10.25 -10.30 -18.77
C GLY A 72 -9.44 -11.08 -17.75
N LEU A 73 -10.04 -12.13 -17.20
CA LEU A 73 -9.42 -12.97 -16.19
C LEU A 73 -8.11 -13.60 -16.68
N GLU A 74 -8.04 -14.02 -17.95
CA GLU A 74 -6.83 -14.62 -18.53
C GLU A 74 -5.65 -13.65 -18.52
N LEU A 75 -5.84 -12.44 -19.05
CA LEU A 75 -4.81 -11.39 -19.06
C LEU A 75 -4.41 -10.98 -17.64
N ALA A 76 -5.38 -10.81 -16.75
CA ALA A 76 -5.12 -10.50 -15.34
C ALA A 76 -4.34 -11.62 -14.64
N THR A 77 -4.59 -12.88 -15.02
CA THR A 77 -3.86 -14.05 -14.50
C THR A 77 -2.42 -14.04 -15.01
N GLN A 78 -2.18 -13.81 -16.30
CA GLN A 78 -0.83 -13.68 -16.84
C GLN A 78 -0.03 -12.59 -16.10
N ASP A 79 -0.60 -11.39 -15.96
CA ASP A 79 0.04 -10.25 -15.28
C ASP A 79 0.34 -10.55 -13.81
N TRP A 80 -0.61 -11.20 -13.11
CA TRP A 80 -0.44 -11.57 -11.71
C TRP A 80 0.68 -12.58 -11.52
N PHE A 81 0.68 -13.66 -12.32
CA PHE A 81 1.66 -14.74 -12.17
C PHE A 81 3.05 -14.34 -12.68
N GLY A 82 3.13 -13.49 -13.71
CA GLY A 82 4.37 -12.86 -14.17
C GLY A 82 4.99 -11.95 -13.10
N SER A 83 4.16 -11.23 -12.33
CA SER A 83 4.60 -10.43 -11.18
C SER A 83 4.99 -11.29 -9.97
N ALA A 84 4.14 -12.25 -9.63
CA ALA A 84 4.29 -13.06 -8.44
C ALA A 84 5.49 -14.00 -8.49
N ARG A 85 5.76 -14.59 -9.66
CA ARG A 85 6.86 -15.55 -9.91
C ARG A 85 6.95 -16.61 -8.81
N PHE A 86 5.86 -17.33 -8.60
CA PHE A 86 5.80 -18.41 -7.60
C PHE A 86 6.74 -19.56 -7.95
N ASP A 87 7.90 -19.60 -7.31
CA ASP A 87 9.01 -20.51 -7.58
C ASP A 87 9.48 -21.32 -6.35
N ARG A 88 8.85 -21.13 -5.18
CA ARG A 88 9.21 -21.84 -3.94
C ARG A 88 8.18 -22.91 -3.57
N PRO A 89 8.56 -23.98 -2.86
CA PRO A 89 7.63 -24.96 -2.29
C PRO A 89 6.54 -24.32 -1.40
N GLU A 90 6.90 -23.24 -0.70
CA GLU A 90 5.99 -22.44 0.12
C GLU A 90 4.87 -21.75 -0.67
N ASP A 91 4.92 -21.74 -2.01
CA ASP A 91 3.97 -21.03 -2.85
C ASP A 91 2.69 -21.80 -3.16
N HIS A 92 2.48 -22.98 -2.57
CA HIS A 92 1.25 -23.75 -2.75
C HIS A 92 0.00 -22.94 -2.39
N TRP A 93 -0.11 -22.47 -1.14
CA TRP A 93 -1.24 -21.66 -0.70
C TRP A 93 -1.26 -20.25 -1.29
N PRO A 94 -0.12 -19.51 -1.37
CA PRO A 94 -0.05 -18.25 -2.09
C PRO A 94 -0.67 -18.30 -3.49
N ARG A 95 -0.37 -19.34 -4.28
CA ARG A 95 -0.91 -19.53 -5.62
C ARG A 95 -2.43 -19.72 -5.61
N ARG A 96 -2.94 -20.57 -4.72
CA ARG A 96 -4.39 -20.84 -4.60
C ARG A 96 -5.16 -19.59 -4.17
N TRP A 97 -4.58 -18.80 -3.27
CA TRP A 97 -5.16 -17.52 -2.86
C TRP A 97 -5.16 -16.48 -3.99
N ALA A 98 -4.09 -16.42 -4.80
CA ALA A 98 -4.04 -15.57 -5.98
C ALA A 98 -5.16 -15.90 -6.99
N GLU A 99 -5.35 -17.18 -7.31
CA GLU A 99 -6.41 -17.66 -8.20
C GLU A 99 -7.80 -17.29 -7.66
N ALA A 100 -8.04 -17.53 -6.37
CA ALA A 100 -9.30 -17.20 -5.72
C ALA A 100 -9.57 -15.68 -5.70
N TYR A 101 -8.53 -14.88 -5.46
CA TYR A 101 -8.63 -13.42 -5.51
C TYR A 101 -8.93 -12.90 -6.91
N LEU A 102 -8.27 -13.45 -7.94
CA LEU A 102 -8.51 -13.09 -9.33
C LEU A 102 -9.94 -13.44 -9.75
N ALA A 103 -10.45 -14.61 -9.38
CA ALA A 103 -11.83 -14.99 -9.60
C ALA A 103 -12.81 -14.03 -8.90
N PHE A 104 -12.53 -13.64 -7.65
CA PHE A 104 -13.32 -12.63 -6.95
C PHE A 104 -13.29 -11.28 -7.67
N ALA A 105 -12.10 -10.82 -8.10
CA ALA A 105 -11.89 -9.53 -8.75
C ALA A 105 -12.53 -9.43 -10.14
N ALA A 106 -12.56 -10.53 -10.90
CA ALA A 106 -13.23 -10.63 -12.20
C ALA A 106 -14.73 -10.92 -12.09
N GLY A 107 -15.16 -11.51 -10.98
CA GLY A 107 -16.56 -11.85 -10.72
C GLY A 107 -17.26 -10.85 -9.81
N GLU A 108 -17.63 -11.30 -8.62
CA GLU A 108 -18.59 -10.60 -7.77
C GLU A 108 -18.04 -9.34 -7.07
N LYS A 109 -16.71 -9.13 -6.97
CA LYS A 109 -16.09 -8.09 -6.11
C LYS A 109 -16.72 -6.73 -6.31
N ARG A 110 -16.83 -6.27 -7.56
CA ARG A 110 -17.36 -4.92 -7.85
C ARG A 110 -18.80 -4.78 -7.40
N ALA A 111 -19.66 -5.73 -7.76
CA ALA A 111 -21.08 -5.69 -7.41
C ALA A 111 -21.28 -5.79 -5.90
N TRP A 112 -20.53 -6.68 -5.24
CA TRP A 112 -20.56 -6.84 -3.79
C TRP A 112 -20.14 -5.56 -3.07
N LEU A 113 -19.01 -4.95 -3.45
CA LEU A 113 -18.55 -3.67 -2.89
C LEU A 113 -19.57 -2.55 -3.10
N HIS A 114 -20.19 -2.50 -4.28
CA HIS A 114 -21.24 -1.54 -4.58
C HIS A 114 -22.45 -1.71 -3.64
N ALA A 115 -22.85 -2.94 -3.36
CA ALA A 115 -23.92 -3.25 -2.39
C ALA A 115 -23.56 -2.82 -0.96
N GLN A 116 -22.28 -2.83 -0.59
CA GLN A 116 -21.82 -2.31 0.70
C GLN A 116 -21.85 -0.76 0.78
N GLY A 117 -21.91 -0.08 -0.37
CA GLY A 117 -21.91 1.40 -0.46
C GLY A 117 -20.63 1.98 -1.07
N VAL A 118 -19.65 1.16 -1.45
CA VAL A 118 -18.44 1.62 -2.14
C VAL A 118 -18.79 2.15 -3.52
N ARG A 119 -18.19 3.28 -3.91
CA ARG A 119 -18.34 3.89 -5.23
C ARG A 119 -16.97 4.20 -5.80
N PHE A 120 -16.86 4.24 -7.13
CA PHE A 120 -15.58 4.38 -7.83
C PHE A 120 -15.51 5.69 -8.61
N PHE A 121 -14.32 6.29 -8.64
CA PHE A 121 -14.00 7.36 -9.57
C PHE A 121 -14.00 6.80 -11.01
N PRO A 122 -14.56 7.51 -12.00
CA PRO A 122 -14.82 6.93 -13.32
C PRO A 122 -13.57 6.72 -14.17
N VAL A 123 -12.43 7.36 -13.84
CA VAL A 123 -11.17 7.15 -14.57
C VAL A 123 -10.35 6.05 -13.90
N VAL A 124 -10.01 5.02 -14.68
CA VAL A 124 -9.17 3.91 -14.21
C VAL A 124 -7.70 4.30 -14.31
N GLY A 125 -6.94 4.14 -13.22
CA GLY A 125 -5.53 4.45 -13.17
C GLY A 125 -4.63 3.34 -13.70
N TRP A 126 -3.45 3.72 -14.19
CA TRP A 126 -2.35 2.83 -14.54
C TRP A 126 -1.10 3.24 -13.74
N ALA A 127 -1.17 2.97 -12.43
CA ALA A 127 -0.18 3.47 -11.46
C ALA A 127 1.22 2.88 -11.68
N GLU A 128 1.30 1.62 -12.12
CA GLU A 128 2.54 0.91 -12.40
C GLU A 128 2.41 0.11 -13.70
N ARG A 129 3.41 0.24 -14.60
CA ARG A 129 3.40 -0.33 -15.96
C ARG A 129 4.21 -1.61 -16.12
N GLY A 130 5.14 -1.88 -15.21
CA GLY A 130 5.90 -3.12 -15.21
C GLY A 130 7.35 -3.04 -15.67
N ASP A 131 7.97 -4.22 -15.75
CA ASP A 131 9.38 -4.45 -16.07
C ASP A 131 9.67 -4.53 -17.59
N GLY A 132 8.70 -4.16 -18.42
CA GLY A 132 8.83 -4.11 -19.88
C GLY A 132 8.75 -5.47 -20.59
N ARG A 133 8.58 -6.59 -19.87
CA ARG A 133 8.38 -7.92 -20.47
C ARG A 133 6.89 -8.28 -20.49
N ALA A 134 6.46 -9.04 -21.51
CA ALA A 134 5.06 -9.43 -21.66
C ALA A 134 4.59 -10.46 -20.62
N ASP A 135 5.51 -11.29 -20.11
CA ASP A 135 5.30 -12.31 -19.08
C ASP A 135 5.92 -11.92 -17.72
N GLY A 136 6.32 -10.66 -17.59
CA GLY A 136 7.01 -10.12 -16.42
C GLY A 136 6.10 -9.43 -15.42
N HIS A 137 6.70 -8.59 -14.59
CA HIS A 137 5.97 -7.79 -13.61
C HIS A 137 5.22 -6.65 -14.31
N GLY A 138 3.98 -6.36 -13.86
CA GLY A 138 3.20 -5.19 -14.26
C GLY A 138 1.79 -5.52 -14.72
N ASN A 139 0.93 -4.50 -14.81
CA ASN A 139 -0.36 -4.65 -15.47
C ASN A 139 -0.23 -4.32 -16.96
N SER A 140 -0.70 -5.21 -17.82
CA SER A 140 -0.81 -5.01 -19.27
C SER A 140 -1.83 -3.93 -19.64
N VAL A 141 -2.85 -3.71 -18.79
CA VAL A 141 -3.88 -2.68 -18.96
C VAL A 141 -4.23 -1.99 -17.63
N PRO A 142 -4.80 -0.77 -17.63
CA PRO A 142 -5.19 -0.09 -16.40
C PRO A 142 -6.21 -0.89 -15.57
N ARG A 143 -5.90 -1.15 -14.29
CA ARG A 143 -6.77 -1.86 -13.31
C ARG A 143 -6.90 -1.18 -11.95
N PHE A 144 -6.31 0.00 -11.76
CA PHE A 144 -6.32 0.70 -10.48
C PHE A 144 -7.55 1.61 -10.35
N HIS A 145 -8.58 1.15 -9.63
CA HIS A 145 -9.83 1.88 -9.47
C HIS A 145 -9.83 2.67 -8.15
N VAL A 146 -9.84 3.99 -8.23
CA VAL A 146 -9.86 4.84 -7.03
C VAL A 146 -11.27 4.88 -6.45
N THR A 147 -11.39 4.59 -5.15
CA THR A 147 -12.66 4.69 -4.42
C THR A 147 -13.04 6.14 -4.16
N TRP A 148 -14.31 6.48 -4.31
CA TRP A 148 -14.85 7.79 -3.93
C TRP A 148 -14.87 7.93 -2.41
N GLY A 149 -14.10 8.89 -1.89
CA GLY A 149 -13.76 8.97 -0.47
C GLY A 149 -12.43 8.30 -0.09
N THR A 150 -11.63 7.83 -1.06
CA THR A 150 -10.31 7.19 -0.87
C THR A 150 -10.32 6.07 0.18
N GLY A 151 -9.26 5.91 0.98
CA GLY A 151 -9.17 4.93 2.07
C GLY A 151 -10.34 4.99 3.06
N PRO A 152 -10.76 6.17 3.56
CA PRO A 152 -11.93 6.30 4.43
C PRO A 152 -13.22 5.78 3.77
N GLY A 153 -13.41 6.03 2.47
CA GLY A 153 -14.56 5.52 1.70
C GLY A 153 -14.56 4.01 1.52
N VAL A 154 -13.40 3.35 1.60
CA VAL A 154 -13.30 1.87 1.63
C VAL A 154 -13.63 1.33 3.02
N VAL A 155 -13.21 2.02 4.09
CA VAL A 155 -13.39 1.59 5.48
C VAL A 155 -14.82 1.81 5.97
N GLU A 156 -15.43 2.94 5.61
CA GLU A 156 -16.72 3.42 6.12
C GLU A 156 -17.84 2.38 6.09
N PRO A 157 -18.09 1.63 4.99
CA PRO A 157 -19.11 0.59 4.96
C PRO A 157 -18.96 -0.47 6.05
N PHE A 158 -17.74 -0.93 6.29
CA PHE A 158 -17.47 -2.00 7.24
C PHE A 158 -17.44 -1.48 8.67
N ALA A 159 -16.91 -0.26 8.89
CA ALA A 159 -17.02 0.43 10.18
C ALA A 159 -18.49 0.59 10.60
N ARG A 160 -19.36 0.98 9.66
CA ARG A 160 -20.81 1.06 9.91
C ARG A 160 -21.41 -0.28 10.33
N ARG A 161 -21.09 -1.37 9.61
CA ARG A 161 -21.59 -2.73 9.92
C ARG A 161 -21.15 -3.21 11.32
N VAL A 162 -19.90 -2.99 11.72
CA VAL A 162 -19.45 -3.39 13.08
C VAL A 162 -20.07 -2.52 14.17
N HIS A 163 -20.33 -1.23 13.94
CA HIS A 163 -21.06 -0.40 14.90
C HIS A 163 -22.56 -0.77 14.97
N GLU A 164 -23.17 -1.22 13.88
CA GLU A 164 -24.51 -1.81 13.89
C GLU A 164 -24.54 -3.08 14.73
N ALA A 165 -23.57 -3.98 14.55
CA ALA A 165 -23.40 -5.17 15.39
C ALA A 165 -23.14 -4.85 16.87
N GLN A 166 -22.41 -3.77 17.16
CA GLN A 166 -22.22 -3.29 18.53
C GLN A 166 -23.54 -2.83 19.14
N ARG A 167 -24.33 -2.03 18.40
CA ARG A 167 -25.65 -1.57 18.84
C ARG A 167 -26.63 -2.72 19.07
N SER A 168 -26.50 -3.82 18.32
CA SER A 168 -27.30 -5.03 18.53
C SER A 168 -26.78 -5.96 19.63
N GLY A 169 -25.69 -5.59 20.33
CA GLY A 169 -25.07 -6.41 21.37
C GLY A 169 -24.31 -7.64 20.87
N ARG A 170 -24.10 -7.78 19.56
CA ARG A 170 -23.35 -8.90 18.95
C ARG A 170 -21.85 -8.63 18.88
N LEU A 171 -21.44 -7.37 18.89
CA LEU A 171 -20.03 -7.01 18.87
C LEU A 171 -19.68 -6.13 20.07
N ARG A 172 -18.52 -6.39 20.67
CA ARG A 172 -17.92 -5.50 21.65
C ARG A 172 -16.55 -5.06 21.16
N PHE A 173 -16.32 -3.75 21.13
CA PHE A 173 -14.99 -3.20 20.95
C PHE A 173 -14.21 -3.26 22.26
N ALA A 174 -12.95 -3.61 22.15
CA ALA A 174 -11.98 -3.55 23.23
C ALA A 174 -10.71 -2.86 22.70
N PHE A 175 -10.83 -1.54 22.53
CA PHE A 175 -9.69 -0.67 22.24
C PHE A 175 -8.77 -0.59 23.44
N ARG A 176 -7.51 -0.19 23.20
CA ARG A 176 -6.47 -0.17 24.24
C ARG A 176 -6.24 -1.53 24.90
N HIS A 177 -6.46 -2.62 24.16
CA HIS A 177 -6.16 -3.98 24.59
C HIS A 177 -5.10 -4.56 23.66
N ARG A 178 -3.88 -4.71 24.17
CA ARG A 178 -2.77 -5.29 23.41
C ARG A 178 -2.69 -6.78 23.69
N VAL A 179 -2.87 -7.59 22.66
CA VAL A 179 -2.70 -9.05 22.75
C VAL A 179 -1.21 -9.37 22.84
N ASP A 180 -0.84 -10.16 23.84
CA ASP A 180 0.53 -10.58 24.09
C ASP A 180 0.71 -12.10 23.89
N GLU A 181 -0.39 -12.86 23.99
CA GLU A 181 -0.40 -14.31 23.84
C GLU A 181 -1.75 -14.85 23.31
N LEU A 182 -1.67 -15.92 22.52
CA LEU A 182 -2.80 -16.78 22.17
C LEU A 182 -2.88 -17.94 23.17
N VAL A 183 -3.98 -18.02 23.91
CA VAL A 183 -4.19 -19.07 24.92
C VAL A 183 -4.41 -20.40 24.20
N THR A 184 -3.61 -21.41 24.55
CA THR A 184 -3.66 -22.73 23.91
C THR A 184 -4.00 -23.83 24.91
N ARG A 185 -4.99 -24.67 24.60
CA ARG A 185 -5.35 -25.89 25.36
C ARG A 185 -5.44 -27.06 24.40
N ASP A 186 -4.82 -28.19 24.76
CA ASP A 186 -4.79 -29.40 23.91
C ASP A 186 -4.38 -29.12 22.45
N ARG A 187 -3.42 -28.21 22.27
CA ARG A 187 -2.91 -27.71 20.97
C ARG A 187 -3.89 -26.87 20.15
N ALA A 188 -5.09 -26.60 20.64
CA ALA A 188 -6.04 -25.66 20.05
C ALA A 188 -5.91 -24.27 20.69
N VAL A 189 -6.04 -23.22 19.89
CA VAL A 189 -6.16 -21.85 20.38
C VAL A 189 -7.59 -21.63 20.88
N THR A 190 -7.72 -21.28 22.15
CA THR A 190 -9.02 -21.15 22.85
C THR A 190 -9.27 -19.74 23.39
N GLY A 191 -8.51 -18.75 22.93
CA GLY A 191 -8.63 -17.38 23.40
C GLY A 191 -7.36 -16.56 23.28
N VAL A 192 -7.37 -15.40 23.91
CA VAL A 192 -6.25 -14.46 23.94
C VAL A 192 -6.04 -13.91 25.34
N ARG A 193 -4.80 -13.51 25.65
CA ARG A 193 -4.49 -12.72 26.84
C ARG A 193 -3.47 -11.64 26.56
N GLY A 194 -3.46 -10.61 27.39
CA GLY A 194 -2.50 -9.51 27.26
C GLY A 194 -2.76 -8.37 28.24
N ALA A 195 -2.33 -7.18 27.84
CA ALA A 195 -2.38 -5.98 28.66
C ALA A 195 -3.50 -5.01 28.24
N VAL A 196 -4.14 -4.42 29.23
CA VAL A 196 -4.97 -3.22 29.06
C VAL A 196 -4.05 -2.01 29.14
N LEU A 197 -4.05 -1.19 28.11
CA LEU A 197 -3.25 0.03 28.03
C LEU A 197 -4.06 1.21 28.57
N GLU A 198 -3.37 2.21 29.13
CA GLU A 198 -4.05 3.43 29.56
C GLU A 198 -4.79 4.11 28.39
N GLY A 199 -5.87 4.81 28.74
CA GLY A 199 -6.58 5.64 27.79
C GLY A 199 -5.67 6.74 27.26
N ASP A 200 -5.71 6.97 25.94
CA ASP A 200 -4.89 7.98 25.30
C ASP A 200 -5.69 8.70 24.21
N ALA A 201 -5.75 10.03 24.31
CA ALA A 201 -6.51 10.91 23.43
C ALA A 201 -5.68 11.45 22.25
N VAL A 202 -4.51 10.87 21.94
CA VAL A 202 -3.75 11.25 20.75
C VAL A 202 -4.57 11.11 19.46
N ALA A 203 -4.27 11.97 18.49
CA ALA A 203 -4.91 11.94 17.17
C ALA A 203 -4.61 10.62 16.42
N ARG A 204 -5.44 10.30 15.42
CA ARG A 204 -5.27 9.12 14.55
C ARG A 204 -3.85 9.06 13.98
N GLY A 205 -3.23 7.88 13.99
CA GLY A 205 -1.90 7.63 13.43
C GLY A 205 -0.72 8.08 14.30
N VAL A 206 -0.94 8.98 15.27
CA VAL A 206 0.07 9.37 16.25
C VAL A 206 0.36 8.19 17.18
N ALA A 207 1.62 8.01 17.57
CA ALA A 207 2.01 6.96 18.51
C ALA A 207 1.27 7.16 19.84
N SER A 208 0.47 6.16 20.24
CA SER A 208 -0.25 6.16 21.50
C SER A 208 0.54 5.48 22.62
N SER A 209 0.20 5.78 23.87
CA SER A 209 0.87 5.24 25.05
C SER A 209 0.89 3.71 25.05
N ARG A 210 1.96 3.15 25.62
CA ARG A 210 2.15 1.72 25.86
C ARG A 210 2.19 1.36 27.35
N VAL A 211 1.82 2.30 28.22
CA VAL A 211 1.72 2.09 29.67
C VAL A 211 0.58 1.11 29.95
N GLU A 212 0.90 0.04 30.67
CA GLU A 212 -0.02 -1.02 31.06
C GLU A 212 -0.70 -0.64 32.38
N VAL A 213 -2.03 -0.74 32.41
CA VAL A 213 -2.86 -0.41 33.59
C VAL A 213 -3.66 -1.60 34.10
N GLY A 214 -3.54 -2.75 33.42
CA GLY A 214 -4.20 -3.98 33.81
C GLY A 214 -3.88 -5.11 32.83
N SER A 215 -4.45 -6.28 33.11
CA SER A 215 -4.38 -7.44 32.23
C SER A 215 -5.78 -7.91 31.85
N PHE A 216 -5.88 -8.69 30.79
CA PHE A 216 -7.11 -9.32 30.36
C PHE A 216 -6.85 -10.72 29.82
N GLU A 217 -7.87 -11.57 29.92
CA GLU A 217 -7.95 -12.87 29.23
C GLU A 217 -9.38 -13.03 28.72
N ILE A 218 -9.51 -13.45 27.46
CA ILE A 218 -10.80 -13.69 26.79
C ILE A 218 -10.79 -15.10 26.22
N ALA A 219 -11.65 -15.96 26.74
CA ALA A 219 -11.92 -17.26 26.14
C ALA A 219 -12.73 -17.10 24.84
N ALA A 220 -12.38 -17.86 23.81
CA ALA A 220 -13.09 -17.87 22.54
C ALA A 220 -12.97 -19.22 21.82
N GLN A 221 -13.97 -19.54 21.01
CA GLN A 221 -13.96 -20.74 20.17
C GLN A 221 -13.04 -20.57 18.94
N ALA A 222 -12.82 -19.33 18.49
CA ALA A 222 -11.89 -18.98 17.45
C ALA A 222 -11.23 -17.61 17.68
N VAL A 223 -10.01 -17.46 17.16
CA VAL A 223 -9.26 -16.20 17.12
C VAL A 223 -8.85 -15.90 15.68
N VAL A 224 -9.16 -14.68 15.21
CA VAL A 224 -8.78 -14.19 13.86
C VAL A 224 -7.73 -13.08 13.99
N VAL A 225 -6.51 -13.33 13.49
CA VAL A 225 -5.42 -12.36 13.50
C VAL A 225 -5.47 -11.47 12.25
N THR A 226 -5.67 -10.17 12.46
CA THR A 226 -5.78 -9.15 11.40
C THR A 226 -4.94 -7.89 11.69
N SER A 227 -3.83 -8.07 12.40
CA SER A 227 -2.98 -7.04 12.99
C SER A 227 -2.14 -6.19 12.03
N GLY A 228 -2.19 -6.45 10.72
CA GLY A 228 -1.29 -5.82 9.75
C GLY A 228 0.09 -6.48 9.65
N GLY A 229 1.01 -5.81 8.94
CA GLY A 229 2.37 -6.28 8.67
C GLY A 229 3.41 -5.61 9.57
N ILE A 230 4.66 -5.53 9.10
CA ILE A 230 5.80 -5.04 9.89
C ILE A 230 6.28 -3.62 9.51
N GLY A 231 5.61 -2.95 8.56
CA GLY A 231 6.16 -1.74 7.91
C GLY A 231 6.56 -0.60 8.85
N GLY A 232 5.94 -0.50 10.03
CA GLY A 232 6.25 0.52 11.04
C GLY A 232 7.43 0.14 11.94
N ASN A 233 7.89 -1.10 11.86
CA ASN A 233 9.02 -1.63 12.62
C ASN A 233 10.26 -1.77 11.72
N HIS A 234 11.02 -0.69 11.63
CA HIS A 234 12.23 -0.58 10.82
C HIS A 234 13.33 -1.61 11.18
N GLU A 235 13.35 -2.12 12.41
CA GLU A 235 14.28 -3.18 12.84
C GLU A 235 13.87 -4.53 12.25
N LEU A 236 12.58 -4.88 12.32
CA LEU A 236 12.06 -6.10 11.69
C LEU A 236 12.16 -6.05 10.16
N VAL A 237 11.90 -4.88 9.55
CA VAL A 237 12.12 -4.68 8.11
C VAL A 237 13.57 -4.99 7.75
N ARG A 238 14.56 -4.47 8.50
CA ARG A 238 15.98 -4.77 8.23
C ARG A 238 16.33 -6.22 8.45
N ARG A 239 15.80 -6.85 9.51
CA ARG A 239 16.04 -8.27 9.83
C ARG A 239 15.62 -9.19 8.69
N HIS A 240 14.52 -8.86 8.02
CA HIS A 240 13.97 -9.67 6.93
C HIS A 240 14.28 -9.09 5.55
N TRP A 241 15.15 -8.09 5.44
CA TRP A 241 15.42 -7.42 4.18
C TRP A 241 15.92 -8.42 3.12
N PRO A 242 15.27 -8.51 1.96
CA PRO A 242 15.63 -9.50 0.95
C PRO A 242 16.97 -9.17 0.30
N GLU A 243 17.91 -10.12 0.36
CA GLU A 243 19.24 -10.01 -0.27
C GLU A 243 19.18 -9.65 -1.76
N ARG A 244 18.18 -10.19 -2.49
CA ARG A 244 17.93 -9.88 -3.91
C ARG A 244 17.69 -8.39 -4.20
N LEU A 245 17.30 -7.60 -3.20
CA LEU A 245 17.10 -6.16 -3.32
C LEU A 245 18.36 -5.37 -2.93
N GLY A 246 19.52 -5.99 -2.74
CA GLY A 246 20.73 -5.30 -2.29
C GLY A 246 20.73 -4.96 -0.80
N PRO A 247 21.69 -4.17 -0.31
CA PRO A 247 21.75 -3.80 1.10
C PRO A 247 20.54 -2.96 1.51
N ALA A 248 20.07 -3.13 2.74
CA ALA A 248 19.01 -2.29 3.28
C ALA A 248 19.49 -0.83 3.38
N PRO A 249 18.70 0.17 2.97
CA PRO A 249 19.05 1.57 3.14
C PRO A 249 19.36 1.91 4.59
N THR A 250 20.35 2.78 4.82
CA THR A 250 20.70 3.22 6.17
C THR A 250 19.54 4.02 6.75
N THR A 251 19.03 4.96 5.96
CA THR A 251 17.86 5.78 6.25
C THR A 251 16.66 5.34 5.40
N MET A 252 15.51 5.19 6.05
CA MET A 252 14.23 4.90 5.41
C MET A 252 13.14 5.75 6.03
N LEU A 253 12.14 6.10 5.24
CA LEU A 253 10.91 6.73 5.72
C LEU A 253 9.87 5.64 6.06
N SER A 254 8.97 5.94 6.99
CA SER A 254 7.84 5.08 7.32
C SER A 254 6.57 5.54 6.64
N GLY A 255 6.01 4.70 5.77
CA GLY A 255 4.71 4.97 5.15
C GLY A 255 3.53 4.62 6.06
N VAL A 256 3.76 3.88 7.13
CA VAL A 256 2.71 3.37 8.02
C VAL A 256 2.86 3.93 9.44
N PRO A 257 1.76 4.04 10.20
CA PRO A 257 1.84 4.37 11.62
C PRO A 257 2.67 3.36 12.44
N ALA A 258 3.13 3.79 13.60
CA ALA A 258 3.98 3.00 14.50
C ALA A 258 3.33 1.69 14.99
N HIS A 259 2.00 1.61 15.02
CA HIS A 259 1.27 0.42 15.45
C HIS A 259 1.24 -0.72 14.41
N VAL A 260 1.81 -0.51 13.21
CA VAL A 260 2.01 -1.57 12.21
C VAL A 260 3.34 -2.27 12.49
N ASP A 261 3.39 -2.95 13.64
CA ASP A 261 4.63 -3.37 14.30
C ASP A 261 5.01 -4.86 14.09
N GLY A 262 4.12 -5.66 13.49
CA GLY A 262 4.32 -7.08 13.24
C GLY A 262 4.19 -7.99 14.46
N ARG A 263 3.82 -7.48 15.64
CA ARG A 263 3.85 -8.22 16.92
C ARG A 263 3.17 -9.59 16.85
N MET A 264 1.97 -9.62 16.25
CA MET A 264 1.16 -10.84 16.23
C MET A 264 1.73 -11.96 15.36
N LEU A 265 2.68 -11.69 14.44
CA LEU A 265 3.34 -12.75 13.69
C LEU A 265 4.10 -13.68 14.64
N ALA A 266 4.94 -13.12 15.50
CA ALA A 266 5.69 -13.87 16.49
C ALA A 266 4.78 -14.51 17.56
N VAL A 267 3.68 -13.85 17.93
CA VAL A 267 2.69 -14.40 18.87
C VAL A 267 2.02 -15.64 18.25
N ALA A 268 1.60 -15.57 16.99
CA ALA A 268 0.98 -16.68 16.28
C ALA A 268 1.96 -17.83 16.03
N GLU A 269 3.23 -17.55 15.74
CA GLU A 269 4.27 -18.59 15.63
C GLU A 269 4.46 -19.36 16.93
N ARG A 270 4.46 -18.67 18.09
CA ARG A 270 4.53 -19.35 19.40
C ARG A 270 3.33 -20.25 19.67
N ALA A 271 2.16 -19.94 19.11
CA ALA A 271 0.98 -20.81 19.17
C ALA A 271 1.02 -21.97 18.16
N GLY A 272 2.10 -22.07 17.38
CA GLY A 272 2.34 -23.14 16.41
C GLY A 272 1.92 -22.81 14.98
N GLY A 273 1.54 -21.56 14.70
CA GLY A 273 1.36 -21.07 13.33
C GLY A 273 2.69 -20.99 12.58
N ARG A 274 2.64 -21.09 11.25
CA ARG A 274 3.81 -21.00 10.38
C ARG A 274 3.81 -19.66 9.64
N VAL A 275 4.91 -18.92 9.71
CA VAL A 275 5.17 -17.77 8.84
C VAL A 275 6.00 -18.24 7.65
N VAL A 276 5.61 -17.82 6.45
CA VAL A 276 6.32 -18.12 5.19
C VAL A 276 6.65 -16.83 4.44
N ASN A 277 7.67 -16.91 3.58
CA ASN A 277 8.11 -15.82 2.72
C ASN A 277 8.39 -14.48 3.42
N PRO A 278 9.03 -14.43 4.61
CA PRO A 278 9.20 -13.19 5.36
C PRO A 278 10.08 -12.16 4.63
N ASP A 279 10.88 -12.60 3.67
CA ASP A 279 11.73 -11.77 2.80
C ASP A 279 10.95 -11.08 1.65
N ARG A 280 9.69 -11.45 1.41
CA ARG A 280 8.89 -10.82 0.37
C ARG A 280 8.28 -9.53 0.91
N MET A 281 8.81 -8.40 0.45
CA MET A 281 8.43 -7.06 0.87
C MET A 281 8.11 -6.17 -0.33
N TRP A 282 7.31 -5.15 -0.08
CA TRP A 282 6.98 -4.11 -1.04
C TRP A 282 7.21 -2.73 -0.42
N HIS A 283 8.17 -2.00 -0.96
CA HIS A 283 8.60 -0.67 -0.51
C HIS A 283 8.72 0.24 -1.72
N TYR A 284 8.35 1.50 -1.54
CA TYR A 284 8.35 2.49 -2.61
C TYR A 284 9.64 3.28 -2.62
N THR A 285 10.05 3.74 -3.80
CA THR A 285 11.30 4.50 -4.01
C THR A 285 11.06 5.98 -4.24
N GLU A 286 9.81 6.38 -4.52
CA GLU A 286 9.40 7.75 -4.80
C GLU A 286 8.98 8.52 -3.53
N GLY A 287 9.76 8.39 -2.46
CA GLY A 287 9.35 8.86 -1.15
C GLY A 287 9.82 10.25 -0.74
N LEU A 288 8.89 11.04 -0.20
CA LEU A 288 9.12 12.36 0.37
C LEU A 288 8.98 12.33 1.90
N THR A 289 9.81 13.09 2.61
CA THR A 289 9.51 13.40 4.02
C THR A 289 8.26 14.25 4.08
N ASN A 290 7.28 13.81 4.88
CA ASN A 290 6.11 14.61 5.17
C ASN A 290 6.53 15.86 5.96
N TRP A 291 6.21 17.04 5.44
CA TRP A 291 6.51 18.32 6.09
C TRP A 291 5.62 18.55 7.33
N ASP A 292 4.45 17.90 7.39
CA ASP A 292 3.54 17.87 8.53
C ASP A 292 3.33 16.42 9.02
N PRO A 293 4.33 15.84 9.70
CA PRO A 293 4.35 14.41 9.99
C PRO A 293 3.41 14.03 11.14
N VAL A 294 2.44 13.15 10.85
CA VAL A 294 1.61 12.48 11.85
C VAL A 294 2.36 11.44 12.71
N TRP A 295 3.37 10.75 12.18
CA TRP A 295 4.16 9.76 12.91
C TRP A 295 5.66 9.90 12.66
N HIS A 296 6.46 9.19 13.45
CA HIS A 296 7.92 9.20 13.33
C HIS A 296 8.38 8.76 11.93
N ALA A 297 9.27 9.55 11.32
CA ALA A 297 9.80 9.33 9.97
C ALA A 297 8.71 9.24 8.87
N HIS A 298 7.56 9.92 9.04
CA HIS A 298 6.45 9.87 8.11
C HIS A 298 6.86 10.19 6.67
N GLY A 299 6.75 9.19 5.79
CA GLY A 299 6.99 9.29 4.36
C GLY A 299 5.70 9.27 3.54
N ILE A 300 5.64 10.11 2.51
CA ILE A 300 4.57 10.14 1.51
C ILE A 300 5.13 9.74 0.15
N ARG A 301 4.49 8.77 -0.50
CA ARG A 301 4.88 8.33 -1.85
C ARG A 301 4.30 9.31 -2.87
N ILE A 302 5.14 9.80 -3.78
CA ILE A 302 4.65 10.39 -5.03
C ILE A 302 4.11 9.25 -5.89
N LEU A 303 2.86 9.35 -6.33
CA LEU A 303 2.44 8.61 -7.51
C LEU A 303 2.93 9.47 -8.68
N PRO A 304 3.91 9.05 -9.49
CA PRO A 304 4.39 9.84 -10.61
C PRO A 304 3.67 9.44 -11.93
N GLY A 305 3.78 10.30 -12.94
CA GLY A 305 3.68 9.89 -14.33
C GLY A 305 5.08 9.64 -14.91
N PRO A 306 5.18 9.14 -16.15
CA PRO A 306 6.43 8.65 -16.73
C PRO A 306 7.44 9.77 -17.10
N SER A 307 7.07 11.05 -16.98
CA SER A 307 7.78 12.12 -17.68
C SER A 307 9.03 12.62 -16.97
N SER A 308 9.10 12.57 -15.64
CA SER A 308 10.29 13.00 -14.87
C SER A 308 11.52 12.19 -15.26
N LEU A 309 12.65 12.86 -15.47
CA LEU A 309 13.94 12.17 -15.59
C LEU A 309 14.33 11.64 -14.21
N TRP A 310 14.48 10.33 -14.06
CA TRP A 310 14.94 9.71 -12.82
C TRP A 310 16.45 9.50 -12.89
N VAL A 311 17.17 10.10 -11.93
CA VAL A 311 18.61 9.93 -11.76
C VAL A 311 18.93 9.44 -10.34
N ASP A 312 20.03 8.73 -10.18
CA ASP A 312 20.54 8.32 -8.88
C ASP A 312 21.13 9.51 -8.09
N ALA A 313 21.67 9.25 -6.90
CA ALA A 313 22.31 10.28 -6.07
C ALA A 313 23.44 11.05 -6.77
N ARG A 314 24.08 10.46 -7.79
CA ARG A 314 25.20 11.04 -8.54
C ARG A 314 24.77 11.70 -9.85
N GLY A 315 23.46 11.84 -10.08
CA GLY A 315 22.91 12.43 -11.29
C GLY A 315 22.93 11.51 -12.51
N GLN A 316 23.24 10.22 -12.33
CA GLN A 316 23.25 9.26 -13.43
C GLN A 316 21.84 8.72 -13.67
N ARG A 317 21.40 8.74 -14.93
CA ARG A 317 20.06 8.27 -15.29
C ARG A 317 19.90 6.78 -14.98
N LEU A 318 18.78 6.43 -14.36
CA LEU A 318 18.42 5.03 -14.13
C LEU A 318 18.24 4.29 -15.48
N PRO A 319 18.67 3.03 -15.58
CA PRO A 319 18.55 2.25 -16.81
C PRO A 319 17.08 1.93 -17.13
N ALA A 320 16.76 1.73 -18.42
CA ALA A 320 15.45 1.22 -18.79
C ALA A 320 15.23 -0.19 -18.21
N PRO A 321 14.02 -0.52 -17.71
CA PRO A 321 12.78 0.25 -17.74
C PRO A 321 12.49 1.02 -16.45
N LEU A 322 13.50 1.37 -15.65
CA LEU A 322 13.37 1.99 -14.32
C LEU A 322 12.99 3.48 -14.41
N PHE A 323 11.85 3.74 -15.03
CA PHE A 323 11.22 5.05 -15.15
C PHE A 323 10.20 5.24 -14.01
N PRO A 324 9.78 6.49 -13.73
CA PRO A 324 8.77 6.72 -12.70
C PRO A 324 7.46 5.97 -13.01
N GLY A 325 6.97 5.16 -12.06
CA GLY A 325 5.73 4.37 -12.23
C GLY A 325 5.84 3.16 -13.16
N PHE A 326 7.00 2.49 -13.20
CA PHE A 326 7.26 1.28 -14.02
C PHE A 326 7.52 0.03 -13.20
N ASP A 327 8.73 -0.16 -12.68
CA ASP A 327 9.10 -1.37 -11.92
C ASP A 327 9.65 -0.94 -10.56
N THR A 328 8.77 -0.88 -9.56
CA THR A 328 9.11 -0.42 -8.21
C THR A 328 10.24 -1.25 -7.59
N LEU A 329 10.16 -2.58 -7.69
CA LEU A 329 11.16 -3.45 -7.07
C LEU A 329 12.46 -3.54 -7.87
N GLY A 330 12.40 -3.47 -9.20
CA GLY A 330 13.59 -3.28 -10.03
C GLY A 330 14.31 -1.98 -9.69
N THR A 331 13.55 -0.90 -9.51
CA THR A 331 14.09 0.42 -9.13
C THR A 331 14.70 0.38 -7.74
N LEU A 332 14.01 -0.21 -6.77
CA LEU A 332 14.51 -0.39 -5.41
C LEU A 332 15.82 -1.17 -5.41
N ALA A 333 15.87 -2.30 -6.12
CA ALA A 333 17.08 -3.12 -6.21
C ALA A 333 18.24 -2.37 -6.89
N HIS A 334 17.97 -1.52 -7.87
CA HIS A 334 19.00 -0.69 -8.48
C HIS A 334 19.54 0.35 -7.49
N LEU A 335 18.65 1.13 -6.88
CA LEU A 335 19.01 2.25 -6.01
C LEU A 335 19.78 1.81 -4.77
N THR A 336 19.38 0.72 -4.11
CA THR A 336 20.10 0.20 -2.93
C THR A 336 21.54 -0.21 -3.21
N ARG A 337 21.88 -0.51 -4.48
CA ARG A 337 23.25 -0.88 -4.89
C ARG A 337 24.11 0.32 -5.27
N THR A 338 23.54 1.52 -5.36
CA THR A 338 24.28 2.75 -5.70
C THR A 338 25.19 3.23 -4.56
N GLY A 339 25.00 2.71 -3.35
CA GLY A 339 25.70 3.13 -2.14
C GLY A 339 25.12 4.39 -1.49
N HIS A 340 23.97 4.86 -1.97
CA HIS A 340 23.29 6.06 -1.49
C HIS A 340 21.83 5.79 -1.16
N ASP A 341 21.31 6.44 -0.11
CA ASP A 341 19.93 6.25 0.35
C ASP A 341 18.88 7.09 -0.41
N HIS A 342 19.32 7.87 -1.40
CA HIS A 342 18.46 8.80 -2.12
C HIS A 342 18.67 8.74 -3.64
N SER A 343 17.67 9.26 -4.35
CA SER A 343 17.69 9.49 -5.79
C SER A 343 16.95 10.79 -6.10
N TRP A 344 16.88 11.17 -7.38
CA TRP A 344 16.24 12.42 -7.79
C TRP A 344 15.29 12.23 -8.96
N PHE A 345 14.11 12.83 -8.85
CA PHE A 345 13.40 13.26 -10.03
C PHE A 345 13.91 14.62 -10.47
N VAL A 346 14.19 14.77 -11.76
CA VAL A 346 14.48 16.03 -12.44
C VAL A 346 13.38 16.28 -13.47
N LEU A 347 12.66 17.38 -13.33
CA LEU A 347 11.46 17.67 -14.10
C LEU A 347 11.24 19.17 -14.28
N THR A 348 10.18 19.52 -14.99
CA THR A 348 9.70 20.89 -15.17
C THR A 348 8.49 21.16 -14.28
N GLU A 349 8.20 22.43 -14.04
CA GLU A 349 6.94 22.88 -13.41
C GLU A 349 5.73 22.23 -14.08
N ARG A 350 5.69 22.21 -15.42
CA ARG A 350 4.58 21.62 -16.18
C ARG A 350 4.38 20.12 -15.93
N ILE A 351 5.46 19.36 -15.70
CA ILE A 351 5.36 17.94 -15.29
C ILE A 351 4.86 17.87 -13.84
N LEU A 352 5.38 18.73 -12.95
CA LEU A 352 4.98 18.77 -11.54
C LEU A 352 3.48 19.01 -11.40
N GLU A 353 2.95 20.01 -12.11
CA GLU A 353 1.53 20.36 -12.13
C GLU A 353 0.63 19.18 -12.56
N LYS A 354 1.06 18.42 -13.57
CA LYS A 354 0.20 17.43 -14.22
C LYS A 354 0.35 16.03 -13.64
N GLU A 355 1.56 15.63 -13.28
CA GLU A 355 1.90 14.24 -13.02
C GLU A 355 2.16 13.92 -11.53
N PHE A 356 2.41 14.93 -10.69
CA PHE A 356 2.64 14.68 -9.27
C PHE A 356 1.31 14.60 -8.52
N ALA A 357 1.00 13.40 -8.05
CA ALA A 357 -0.03 13.20 -7.04
C ALA A 357 0.63 12.57 -5.82
N LEU A 358 0.17 12.93 -4.63
CA LEU A 358 0.67 12.36 -3.38
C LEU A 358 -0.24 11.22 -2.94
N SER A 359 0.36 10.13 -2.47
CA SER A 359 -0.37 9.06 -1.79
C SER A 359 -0.93 9.57 -0.47
N GLY A 360 -2.04 9.01 0.00
CA GLY A 360 -2.63 9.39 1.28
C GLY A 360 -4.04 9.94 1.10
N SER A 361 -4.95 9.58 1.98
CA SER A 361 -6.30 10.15 2.00
C SER A 361 -6.26 11.63 2.43
N GLU A 362 -5.37 11.96 3.34
CA GLU A 362 -5.09 13.30 3.86
C GLU A 362 -4.48 14.24 2.81
N GLN A 363 -3.76 13.71 1.82
CA GLN A 363 -3.20 14.48 0.72
C GLN A 363 -4.16 14.67 -0.45
N ASN A 364 -5.39 14.12 -0.37
CA ASN A 364 -6.38 14.18 -1.44
C ASN A 364 -7.76 14.63 -0.91
N PRO A 365 -7.85 15.84 -0.33
CA PRO A 365 -9.04 16.31 0.38
C PRO A 365 -10.29 16.39 -0.51
N ASP A 366 -10.14 16.61 -1.80
CA ASP A 366 -11.24 16.65 -2.77
C ASP A 366 -11.85 15.26 -3.02
N LEU A 367 -11.02 14.24 -3.24
CA LEU A 367 -11.48 12.85 -3.42
C LEU A 367 -11.96 12.25 -2.11
N THR A 368 -11.26 12.52 -1.01
CA THR A 368 -11.59 12.05 0.34
C THR A 368 -12.88 12.70 0.84
N GLY A 369 -13.03 14.02 0.62
CA GLY A 369 -14.21 14.80 0.97
C GLY A 369 -15.38 14.63 0.01
N ARG A 370 -15.24 13.84 -1.06
CA ARG A 370 -16.28 13.58 -2.07
C ARG A 370 -16.78 14.86 -2.76
N ASP A 371 -15.89 15.84 -2.94
CA ASP A 371 -16.24 17.15 -3.49
C ASP A 371 -16.06 17.17 -5.01
N VAL A 372 -17.19 17.03 -5.73
CA VAL A 372 -17.22 17.10 -7.20
C VAL A 372 -16.71 18.45 -7.73
N ARG A 373 -16.95 19.56 -7.02
CA ARG A 373 -16.51 20.89 -7.45
C ARG A 373 -14.98 21.00 -7.37
N GLN A 374 -14.38 20.53 -6.28
CA GLN A 374 -12.92 20.52 -6.14
C GLN A 374 -12.25 19.60 -7.17
N VAL A 375 -12.84 18.42 -7.41
CA VAL A 375 -12.35 17.49 -8.44
C VAL A 375 -12.39 18.10 -9.84
N LEU A 376 -13.51 18.75 -10.21
CA LEU A 376 -13.59 19.50 -11.48
C LEU A 376 -12.61 20.69 -11.51
N GLY A 377 -12.32 21.27 -10.36
CA GLY A 377 -11.33 22.33 -10.17
C GLY A 377 -9.89 21.92 -10.51
N ARG A 378 -9.55 20.62 -10.41
CA ARG A 378 -8.23 20.09 -10.82
C ARG A 378 -7.92 20.27 -12.32
N ALA A 379 -8.91 20.63 -13.14
CA ALA A 379 -8.70 20.95 -14.55
C ALA A 379 -8.11 22.36 -14.77
N ARG A 380 -8.02 23.20 -13.73
CA ARG A 380 -7.37 24.52 -13.78
C ARG A 380 -5.85 24.37 -13.74
N ALA A 381 -5.14 25.30 -14.38
CA ALA A 381 -3.68 25.35 -14.38
C ALA A 381 -3.12 25.65 -12.98
N GLY A 382 -1.94 25.10 -12.67
CA GLY A 382 -1.23 25.27 -11.40
C GLY A 382 -0.95 23.98 -10.65
N VAL A 383 0.08 24.00 -9.79
CA VAL A 383 0.47 22.85 -8.97
C VAL A 383 -0.63 22.52 -7.96
N PRO A 384 -1.00 21.24 -7.78
CA PRO A 384 -1.99 20.86 -6.77
C PRO A 384 -1.57 21.36 -5.37
N GLY A 385 -2.51 21.93 -4.62
CA GLY A 385 -2.23 22.55 -3.31
C GLY A 385 -1.38 21.71 -2.35
N PRO A 386 -1.65 20.40 -2.18
CA PRO A 386 -0.80 19.52 -1.37
C PRO A 386 0.65 19.43 -1.88
N VAL A 387 0.86 19.31 -3.20
CA VAL A 387 2.21 19.26 -3.79
C VAL A 387 2.94 20.58 -3.58
N GLU A 388 2.24 21.71 -3.73
CA GLU A 388 2.82 23.04 -3.49
C GLU A 388 3.19 23.25 -2.01
N ALA A 389 2.40 22.70 -1.07
CA ALA A 389 2.76 22.71 0.35
C ALA A 389 4.07 21.93 0.61
N PHE A 390 4.24 20.76 -0.02
CA PHE A 390 5.48 20.00 0.05
C PHE A 390 6.66 20.75 -0.58
N ARG A 391 6.45 21.45 -1.70
CA ARG A 391 7.49 22.28 -2.31
C ARG A 391 7.92 23.43 -1.40
N ARG A 392 6.96 24.09 -0.75
CA ARG A 392 7.20 25.28 0.07
C ARG A 392 7.78 24.96 1.45
N HIS A 393 7.29 23.90 2.08
CA HIS A 393 7.61 23.56 3.47
C HIS A 393 8.49 22.31 3.62
N GLY A 394 8.53 21.47 2.59
CA GLY A 394 9.30 20.24 2.59
C GLY A 394 10.79 20.48 2.39
N THR A 395 11.57 19.45 2.73
CA THR A 395 13.04 19.47 2.73
C THR A 395 13.64 18.77 1.51
N ASP A 396 12.80 18.37 0.55
CA ASP A 396 13.17 17.49 -0.55
C ASP A 396 13.11 18.17 -1.94
N PHE A 397 12.74 19.46 -2.02
CA PHE A 397 12.55 20.17 -3.29
C PHE A 397 13.64 21.21 -3.56
N VAL A 398 14.12 21.25 -4.80
CA VAL A 398 14.99 22.30 -5.34
C VAL A 398 14.29 22.85 -6.59
N THR A 399 14.14 24.17 -6.69
CA THR A 399 13.63 24.84 -7.90
C THR A 399 14.68 25.79 -8.42
N ALA A 400 14.92 25.78 -9.74
CA ALA A 400 15.95 26.59 -10.37
C ALA A 400 15.58 26.98 -11.80
N ALA A 401 16.13 28.10 -12.28
CA ALA A 401 15.90 28.58 -13.65
C ALA A 401 16.70 27.79 -14.70
N GLY A 402 17.77 27.10 -14.29
CA GLY A 402 18.62 26.33 -15.18
C GLY A 402 19.41 25.23 -14.48
N VAL A 403 20.05 24.35 -15.28
CA VAL A 403 20.69 23.12 -14.80
C VAL A 403 21.79 23.40 -13.76
N GLY A 404 22.63 24.42 -13.95
CA GLY A 404 23.71 24.70 -13.00
C GLY A 404 23.24 25.17 -11.62
N GLU A 405 22.20 26.00 -11.57
CA GLU A 405 21.55 26.37 -10.29
C GLU A 405 20.87 25.16 -9.64
N LEU A 406 20.23 24.31 -10.45
CA LEU A 406 19.57 23.10 -9.99
C LEU A 406 20.59 22.16 -9.32
N VAL A 407 21.71 21.89 -9.98
CA VAL A 407 22.78 21.00 -9.49
C VAL A 407 23.41 21.54 -8.21
N ARG A 408 23.71 22.84 -8.15
CA ARG A 408 24.18 23.46 -6.89
C ARG A 408 23.18 23.27 -5.76
N GLY A 409 21.89 23.45 -6.03
CA GLY A 409 20.84 23.22 -5.05
C GLY A 409 20.72 21.75 -4.63
N MET A 410 20.83 20.81 -5.57
CA MET A 410 20.81 19.37 -5.29
C MET A 410 21.97 18.96 -4.36
N ASN A 411 23.19 19.36 -4.70
CA ASN A 411 24.40 19.06 -3.90
C ASN A 411 24.34 19.75 -2.52
N ALA A 412 23.91 21.02 -2.47
CA ALA A 412 23.77 21.74 -1.20
C ALA A 412 22.72 21.10 -0.27
N LEU A 413 21.62 20.58 -0.83
CA LEU A 413 20.56 19.93 -0.05
C LEU A 413 21.03 18.65 0.63
N VAL A 414 21.93 17.90 -0.01
CA VAL A 414 22.50 16.66 0.56
C VAL A 414 23.82 16.88 1.29
N GLY A 415 24.43 18.05 1.16
CA GLY A 415 25.69 18.40 1.81
C GLY A 415 26.93 17.80 1.16
N GLU A 416 26.81 17.28 -0.06
CA GLU A 416 27.88 16.59 -0.80
C GLU A 416 27.83 16.96 -2.29
N ASP A 417 28.99 17.17 -2.91
CA ASP A 417 29.13 17.45 -4.34
C ASP A 417 29.09 16.14 -5.16
N LEU A 418 27.90 15.54 -5.26
CA LEU A 418 27.69 14.25 -5.92
C LEU A 418 27.29 14.36 -7.39
N VAL A 419 26.52 15.39 -7.73
CA VAL A 419 25.96 15.59 -9.08
C VAL A 419 26.85 16.55 -9.86
N ASP A 420 27.27 16.12 -11.05
CA ASP A 420 28.02 16.95 -12.00
C ASP A 420 27.08 17.67 -12.99
N GLU A 421 27.31 18.97 -13.22
CA GLU A 421 26.45 19.79 -14.08
C GLU A 421 26.52 19.33 -15.53
N ASP A 422 27.71 19.08 -16.05
CA ASP A 422 27.90 18.76 -17.46
C ASP A 422 27.31 17.39 -17.78
N ASP A 423 27.48 16.41 -16.88
CA ASP A 423 26.90 15.07 -17.00
C ASP A 423 25.35 15.11 -17.02
N LEU A 424 24.75 15.81 -16.06
CA LEU A 424 23.30 15.92 -15.98
C LEU A 424 22.73 16.69 -17.19
N ARG A 425 23.38 17.79 -17.58
CA ARG A 425 23.00 18.57 -18.76
C ARG A 425 23.08 17.74 -20.04
N ARG A 426 24.16 16.97 -20.25
CA ARG A 426 24.29 16.08 -21.42
C ARG A 426 23.15 15.05 -21.46
N THR A 427 22.80 14.48 -20.32
CA THR A 427 21.68 13.53 -20.20
C THR A 427 20.34 14.17 -20.56
N ILE A 428 20.04 15.36 -20.03
CA ILE A 428 18.80 16.10 -20.33
C ILE A 428 18.72 16.44 -21.82
N VAL A 429 19.78 17.01 -22.39
CA VAL A 429 19.83 17.38 -23.82
C VAL A 429 19.65 16.15 -24.70
N ALA A 430 20.32 15.04 -24.40
CA ALA A 430 20.18 13.80 -25.14
C ALA A 430 18.71 13.31 -25.16
N ARG A 431 18.03 13.31 -24.02
CA ARG A 431 16.58 12.99 -23.94
C ARG A 431 15.73 13.98 -24.73
N ASP A 432 15.96 15.28 -24.56
CA ASP A 432 15.16 16.34 -25.18
C ASP A 432 15.25 16.37 -26.71
N THR A 433 16.39 16.00 -27.28
CA THR A 433 16.55 15.87 -28.75
C THR A 433 15.64 14.77 -29.33
N GLN A 434 15.30 13.75 -28.55
CA GLN A 434 14.44 12.64 -28.99
C GLN A 434 12.96 13.06 -29.09
N LEU A 435 12.58 14.21 -28.53
CA LEU A 435 11.23 14.75 -28.64
C LEU A 435 10.99 15.51 -29.95
N ALA A 436 12.04 15.81 -30.72
CA ALA A 436 11.95 16.59 -31.96
C ALA A 436 11.28 15.87 -33.14
N ASN A 437 11.09 14.54 -33.06
CA ASN A 437 10.45 13.76 -34.12
C ASN A 437 9.55 12.65 -33.53
N PRO A 438 8.55 12.15 -34.27
CA PRO A 438 7.56 11.19 -33.76
C PRO A 438 8.07 9.76 -33.57
N PHE A 439 9.27 9.41 -34.04
CA PHE A 439 9.78 8.03 -33.98
C PHE A 439 10.47 7.75 -32.63
N ALA A 440 11.50 8.54 -32.25
CA ALA A 440 12.31 8.44 -31.01
C ALA A 440 12.83 7.03 -30.63
N LYS A 441 14.12 6.91 -30.32
CA LYS A 441 14.69 5.64 -29.79
C LYS A 441 14.89 5.62 -28.29
N ASP A 442 14.70 6.75 -27.61
CA ASP A 442 14.75 6.79 -26.15
C ASP A 442 13.55 6.03 -25.57
N ALA A 443 13.85 5.04 -24.73
CA ALA A 443 12.84 4.16 -24.16
C ALA A 443 11.83 4.90 -23.28
N GLN A 444 12.26 5.91 -22.52
CA GLN A 444 11.33 6.72 -21.71
C GLN A 444 10.43 7.59 -22.58
N VAL A 445 10.98 8.25 -23.62
CA VAL A 445 10.17 9.04 -24.56
C VAL A 445 9.13 8.18 -25.27
N THR A 446 9.52 6.97 -25.67
CA THR A 446 8.62 5.96 -26.25
C THR A 446 7.51 5.60 -25.25
N ALA A 447 7.89 5.38 -23.99
CA ALA A 447 6.95 5.02 -22.93
C ALA A 447 5.97 6.16 -22.57
N ILE A 448 6.42 7.41 -22.55
CA ILE A 448 5.54 8.59 -22.35
C ILE A 448 4.51 8.68 -23.48
N ARG A 449 4.93 8.48 -24.74
CA ARG A 449 4.02 8.46 -25.90
C ARG A 449 3.02 7.31 -25.79
N GLY A 450 3.49 6.11 -25.44
CA GLY A 450 2.66 4.94 -25.21
C GLY A 450 1.60 5.16 -24.14
N ALA A 451 1.98 5.73 -22.98
CA ALA A 451 1.05 6.04 -21.90
C ALA A 451 -0.08 6.98 -22.36
N ARG A 452 0.23 7.95 -23.24
CA ARG A 452 -0.77 8.89 -23.77
C ARG A 452 -1.70 8.30 -24.82
N ASN A 453 -1.48 7.06 -25.29
CA ASN A 453 -2.48 6.36 -26.10
C ASN A 453 -3.71 5.98 -25.28
N TYR A 454 -3.55 5.82 -23.96
CA TYR A 454 -4.68 5.66 -23.05
C TYR A 454 -5.31 7.03 -22.74
N ARG A 455 -6.61 7.16 -23.03
CA ARG A 455 -7.38 8.41 -22.86
C ARG A 455 -7.37 8.91 -21.42
N GLY A 456 -7.47 8.01 -20.44
CA GLY A 456 -7.40 8.38 -19.03
C GLY A 456 -6.09 9.09 -18.72
N ASP A 457 -4.97 8.43 -19.02
CA ASP A 457 -3.64 8.99 -18.80
C ASP A 457 -3.43 10.33 -19.52
N LYS A 458 -3.79 10.40 -20.81
CA LYS A 458 -3.66 11.61 -21.62
C LYS A 458 -4.38 12.82 -21.01
N LEU A 459 -5.54 12.60 -20.41
CA LEU A 459 -6.40 13.67 -19.90
C LEU A 459 -6.04 14.07 -18.47
N ILE A 460 -5.80 13.10 -17.59
CA ILE A 460 -5.72 13.37 -16.15
C ILE A 460 -4.33 13.20 -15.56
N ARG A 461 -3.38 12.54 -16.25
CA ARG A 461 -2.19 12.00 -15.57
C ARG A 461 -0.86 12.31 -16.21
N VAL A 462 -0.75 12.24 -17.53
CA VAL A 462 0.51 12.33 -18.25
C VAL A 462 0.57 13.66 -18.98
N ALA A 463 1.61 14.44 -18.73
CA ALA A 463 1.90 15.70 -19.40
C ALA A 463 2.04 15.52 -20.92
N ALA A 464 1.77 16.57 -21.68
CA ALA A 464 2.15 16.57 -23.09
C ALA A 464 3.69 16.49 -23.18
N PRO A 465 4.27 15.63 -24.03
CA PRO A 465 5.72 15.50 -24.12
C PRO A 465 6.33 16.84 -24.55
N HIS A 466 7.30 17.33 -23.78
CA HIS A 466 8.03 18.56 -24.03
C HIS A 466 9.46 18.43 -23.50
N ARG A 467 10.35 19.28 -24.01
CA ARG A 467 11.74 19.32 -23.58
C ARG A 467 11.82 19.80 -22.13
N LEU A 468 12.67 19.19 -21.31
CA LEU A 468 12.90 19.67 -19.95
C LEU A 468 13.53 21.06 -19.96
N LEU A 469 14.35 21.38 -20.97
CA LEU A 469 14.95 22.70 -21.13
C LEU A 469 14.09 23.69 -21.93
N ASP A 470 12.80 23.42 -22.11
CA ASP A 470 11.86 24.38 -22.69
C ASP A 470 11.57 25.49 -21.65
N PRO A 471 11.94 26.76 -21.91
CA PRO A 471 11.73 27.86 -20.97
C PRO A 471 10.24 28.07 -20.64
N ASP A 472 9.33 27.74 -21.56
CA ASP A 472 7.89 27.89 -21.34
C ASP A 472 7.32 26.79 -20.43
N ALA A 473 8.08 25.72 -20.20
CA ALA A 473 7.71 24.64 -19.28
C ALA A 473 8.32 24.80 -17.88
N GLY A 474 9.30 25.69 -17.73
CA GLY A 474 10.05 25.89 -16.49
C GLY A 474 9.25 26.57 -15.35
N PRO A 475 9.88 26.75 -14.17
CA PRO A 475 11.28 26.43 -13.84
C PRO A 475 11.57 24.92 -13.80
N LEU A 476 12.85 24.55 -13.71
CA LEU A 476 13.28 23.19 -13.40
C LEU A 476 13.05 22.90 -11.92
N VAL A 477 12.66 21.66 -11.63
CA VAL A 477 12.46 21.15 -10.27
C VAL A 477 13.24 19.85 -10.12
N ALA A 478 13.98 19.72 -9.03
CA ALA A 478 14.58 18.47 -8.58
C ALA A 478 13.94 18.07 -7.26
N VAL A 479 13.60 16.78 -7.13
CA VAL A 479 12.92 16.24 -5.95
C VAL A 479 13.72 15.07 -5.42
N ARG A 480 14.23 15.18 -4.19
CA ARG A 480 14.97 14.11 -3.51
C ARG A 480 13.98 13.03 -3.06
N LEU A 481 14.27 11.80 -3.44
CA LEU A 481 13.43 10.64 -3.16
C LEU A 481 14.17 9.66 -2.26
N ARG A 482 13.45 9.05 -1.31
CA ARG A 482 13.96 8.02 -0.40
C ARG A 482 13.04 6.80 -0.38
N VAL A 483 13.60 5.68 0.08
CA VAL A 483 12.83 4.45 0.28
C VAL A 483 11.81 4.64 1.41
N ILE A 484 10.55 4.29 1.13
CA ILE A 484 9.46 4.25 2.11
C ILE A 484 9.09 2.81 2.41
N THR A 485 9.20 2.42 3.68
CA THR A 485 8.67 1.15 4.16
C THR A 485 7.15 1.14 4.03
N ARG A 486 6.59 0.03 3.56
CA ARG A 486 5.16 -0.05 3.30
C ARG A 486 4.53 -1.36 3.69
N LYS A 487 4.89 -2.46 3.02
CA LYS A 487 4.20 -3.75 3.16
C LYS A 487 5.16 -4.92 3.32
N THR A 488 4.70 -5.91 4.06
CA THR A 488 5.15 -7.30 3.91
C THR A 488 4.18 -8.06 3.02
N LEU A 489 4.73 -8.71 2.00
CA LEU A 489 3.97 -9.63 1.14
C LEU A 489 3.97 -11.04 1.74
N GLY A 490 4.97 -11.41 2.55
CA GLY A 490 4.95 -12.61 3.38
C GLY A 490 4.01 -12.52 4.58
N GLY A 491 3.78 -13.66 5.26
CA GLY A 491 3.01 -13.69 6.50
C GLY A 491 2.65 -15.09 6.96
N LEU A 492 1.64 -15.19 7.83
CA LEU A 492 1.07 -16.46 8.29
C LEU A 492 0.53 -17.25 7.09
N GLU A 493 0.96 -18.49 6.96
CA GLU A 493 0.45 -19.43 5.96
C GLU A 493 -0.98 -19.82 6.34
N THR A 494 -1.91 -19.68 5.40
CA THR A 494 -3.30 -20.04 5.58
C THR A 494 -3.83 -20.86 4.40
N ASP A 495 -4.72 -21.81 4.68
CA ASP A 495 -5.51 -22.40 3.60
C ASP A 495 -6.58 -21.43 3.07
N LEU A 496 -7.41 -21.87 2.12
CA LEU A 496 -8.48 -21.06 1.51
C LEU A 496 -9.66 -20.75 2.45
N ASP A 497 -9.69 -21.33 3.65
CA ASP A 497 -10.67 -20.98 4.70
C ASP A 497 -10.08 -19.93 5.67
N GLY A 498 -8.83 -19.51 5.46
CA GLY A 498 -8.13 -18.58 6.33
C GLY A 498 -7.61 -19.23 7.62
N ARG A 499 -7.62 -20.56 7.74
CA ARG A 499 -7.06 -21.28 8.90
C ARG A 499 -5.55 -21.18 8.85
N VAL A 500 -4.92 -20.80 9.96
CA VAL A 500 -3.46 -20.74 10.06
C VAL A 500 -2.90 -22.16 10.08
N LEU A 501 -1.88 -22.42 9.28
CA LEU A 501 -1.28 -23.74 9.15
C LEU A 501 -0.02 -23.89 10.01
N ARG A 502 0.24 -25.12 10.42
CA ARG A 502 1.50 -25.55 11.04
C ARG A 502 2.53 -25.85 9.95
N ARG A 503 3.79 -26.08 10.34
CA ARG A 503 4.87 -26.50 9.42
C ARG A 503 4.55 -27.78 8.63
N GLY A 504 3.66 -28.63 9.12
CA GLY A 504 3.22 -29.86 8.45
C GLY A 504 2.00 -29.70 7.53
N GLY A 505 1.45 -28.49 7.38
CA GLY A 505 0.25 -28.22 6.59
C GLY A 505 -1.08 -28.39 7.34
N GLU A 506 -1.07 -29.07 8.49
CA GLU A 506 -2.25 -29.18 9.35
C GLU A 506 -2.66 -27.83 9.95
N PRO A 507 -3.96 -27.53 10.04
CA PRO A 507 -4.45 -26.35 10.72
C PRO A 507 -4.03 -26.27 12.20
N VAL A 508 -3.84 -25.04 12.68
CA VAL A 508 -3.86 -24.72 14.11
C VAL A 508 -5.32 -24.53 14.50
N ASP A 509 -5.89 -25.50 15.21
CA ASP A 509 -7.29 -25.45 15.66
C ASP A 509 -7.58 -24.14 16.39
N GLY A 510 -8.69 -23.49 16.02
CA GLY A 510 -9.12 -22.22 16.60
C GLY A 510 -8.39 -20.97 16.09
N LEU A 511 -7.37 -21.09 15.23
CA LEU A 511 -6.59 -19.94 14.77
C LEU A 511 -6.78 -19.65 13.28
N TYR A 512 -7.14 -18.41 12.97
CA TYR A 512 -7.33 -17.88 11.63
C TYR A 512 -6.51 -16.60 11.44
N ALA A 513 -6.22 -16.25 10.19
CA ALA A 513 -5.57 -14.98 9.86
C ALA A 513 -6.11 -14.41 8.55
N ALA A 514 -6.12 -13.09 8.48
CA ALA A 514 -6.51 -12.35 7.28
C ALA A 514 -5.76 -11.02 7.18
N GLY A 515 -5.79 -10.40 6.01
CA GLY A 515 -5.07 -9.17 5.77
C GLY A 515 -3.55 -9.39 5.74
N GLU A 516 -2.79 -8.33 6.05
CA GLU A 516 -1.34 -8.31 5.82
C GLU A 516 -0.62 -9.31 6.73
N ALA A 517 -1.19 -9.60 7.89
CA ALA A 517 -0.70 -10.63 8.81
C ALA A 517 -0.60 -12.01 8.16
N SER A 518 -1.41 -12.26 7.11
CA SER A 518 -1.41 -13.50 6.31
C SER A 518 -0.75 -13.34 4.92
N GLY A 519 0.06 -12.29 4.70
CA GLY A 519 0.59 -11.98 3.36
C GLY A 519 -0.51 -11.60 2.36
N PHE A 520 -1.63 -11.11 2.89
CA PHE A 520 -2.94 -10.95 2.23
C PHE A 520 -3.57 -12.24 1.66
N GLY A 521 -3.15 -13.40 2.16
CA GLY A 521 -3.83 -14.71 2.07
C GLY A 521 -2.88 -15.84 1.71
N GLY A 522 -2.70 -16.84 2.57
CA GLY A 522 -1.79 -17.97 2.33
C GLY A 522 -0.32 -17.69 2.57
N GLY A 523 0.01 -16.56 3.19
CA GLY A 523 1.38 -16.14 3.49
C GLY A 523 2.10 -15.50 2.31
N GLY A 524 1.39 -15.15 1.24
CA GLY A 524 1.91 -14.24 0.23
C GLY A 524 1.34 -14.38 -1.16
N MET A 525 0.03 -14.19 -1.31
CA MET A 525 -0.69 -14.29 -2.59
C MET A 525 -0.14 -13.40 -3.72
N HIS A 526 0.71 -12.42 -3.41
CA HIS A 526 1.35 -11.55 -4.39
C HIS A 526 2.70 -12.09 -4.89
N GLY A 527 3.24 -13.15 -4.31
CA GLY A 527 4.60 -13.59 -4.62
C GLY A 527 5.62 -12.49 -4.36
N TYR A 528 6.58 -12.32 -5.27
CA TYR A 528 7.68 -11.36 -5.10
C TYR A 528 7.30 -9.90 -5.34
N ALA A 529 6.26 -9.62 -6.11
CA ALA A 529 5.85 -8.28 -6.53
C ALA A 529 4.32 -8.17 -6.63
N SER A 530 3.74 -7.11 -6.07
CA SER A 530 2.29 -6.90 -6.14
C SER A 530 1.90 -6.15 -7.41
N LEU A 531 0.64 -6.29 -7.82
CA LEU A 531 0.02 -5.35 -8.75
C LEU A 531 -0.66 -4.21 -7.96
N GLU A 532 -0.73 -3.03 -8.55
CA GLU A 532 -1.34 -1.87 -7.89
C GLU A 532 -2.84 -2.08 -7.61
N GLY A 533 -3.30 -1.63 -6.43
CA GLY A 533 -4.70 -1.74 -6.01
C GLY A 533 -5.09 -3.10 -5.41
N THR A 534 -4.16 -4.04 -5.27
CA THR A 534 -4.48 -5.38 -4.76
C THR A 534 -4.54 -5.43 -3.23
N PHE A 535 -3.76 -4.62 -2.53
CA PHE A 535 -3.63 -4.69 -1.06
C PHE A 535 -4.95 -4.50 -0.30
N LEU A 536 -5.68 -3.41 -0.56
CA LEU A 536 -6.97 -3.15 0.09
C LEU A 536 -7.98 -4.24 -0.27
N GLY A 537 -8.00 -4.65 -1.54
CA GLY A 537 -8.85 -5.76 -1.97
C GLY A 537 -8.48 -7.07 -1.28
N GLY A 538 -7.20 -7.33 -1.05
CA GLY A 538 -6.71 -8.52 -0.36
C GLY A 538 -7.16 -8.55 1.11
N CYS A 539 -7.11 -7.41 1.81
CA CYS A 539 -7.71 -7.26 3.14
C CYS A 539 -9.20 -7.62 3.15
N ILE A 540 -9.96 -7.08 2.18
CA ILE A 540 -11.39 -7.33 2.05
C ILE A 540 -11.68 -8.79 1.75
N PHE A 541 -10.98 -9.36 0.78
CA PHE A 541 -11.21 -10.73 0.34
C PHE A 541 -10.88 -11.74 1.44
N SER A 542 -9.65 -11.69 1.97
CA SER A 542 -9.22 -12.59 3.05
C SER A 542 -10.05 -12.40 4.32
N GLY A 543 -10.40 -11.16 4.70
CA GLY A 543 -11.26 -10.90 5.86
C GLY A 543 -12.67 -11.48 5.69
N ARG A 544 -13.26 -11.35 4.50
CA ARG A 544 -14.57 -11.93 4.18
C ARG A 544 -14.55 -13.44 4.20
N VAL A 545 -13.51 -14.05 3.61
CA VAL A 545 -13.32 -15.50 3.57
C VAL A 545 -13.16 -16.07 4.98
N ALA A 546 -12.22 -15.54 5.76
CA ALA A 546 -11.98 -16.02 7.12
C ALA A 546 -13.20 -15.81 8.02
N GLY A 547 -13.86 -14.65 7.94
CA GLY A 547 -15.07 -14.36 8.72
C GLY A 547 -16.21 -15.36 8.43
N ARG A 548 -16.43 -15.68 7.16
CA ARG A 548 -17.45 -16.68 6.76
C ARG A 548 -17.08 -18.10 7.16
N ALA A 549 -15.81 -18.48 7.02
CA ALA A 549 -15.35 -19.80 7.40
C ALA A 549 -15.48 -20.04 8.91
N VAL A 550 -15.11 -19.05 9.72
CA VAL A 550 -15.33 -19.09 11.18
C VAL A 550 -16.82 -19.21 11.48
N ALA A 551 -17.65 -18.36 10.88
CA ALA A 551 -19.10 -18.36 11.13
C ALA A 551 -19.79 -19.67 10.73
N ALA A 552 -19.30 -20.38 9.70
CA ALA A 552 -19.84 -21.66 9.26
C ALA A 552 -19.39 -22.85 10.12
N ARG A 553 -18.31 -22.69 10.89
CA ARG A 553 -17.78 -23.73 11.77
C ARG A 553 -18.41 -23.72 13.16
N LEU A 554 -18.81 -22.54 13.63
CA LEU A 554 -19.55 -22.32 14.89
C LEU A 554 -21.04 -22.61 14.69
#